data_AF-A0A858JL96-F1
#
_entry.id   AF-A0A858JL96-F1
#
_cell.length_a   1.000
_cell.length_b   1.000
_cell.length_c   1.000
_cell.angle_alpha   90.00
_cell.angle_beta   90.00
_cell.angle_gamma   90.00
#
_symmetry.space_group_name_H-M   'P 1'
#
loop_
_entity.id
_entity.type
_entity.pdbx_description
1 polymer ?
#
loop_
_entity_poly.entity_id
_entity_poly.type
_entity_poly.pdbx_seq_one_letter_code
_entity_poly.pdbx_strand_id
1 'polypeptide(L)'
;MTRNISRLLLKDIAASIGLAPEVADRVVFTGNDRLPSCFPVTQLAAATIGAACRAVADLLEADGLSLPVAVDHRLASLWFRFSIRPQGWTLPAAWDAIAGDYRARDGWIKLHTNAARHKRAALAVLGCSATREMVAEAVAGWTSDALEQEIVTAGGCAARLRGRAAWESHPQGRAVSREPLILCDMGSPRNHFYHKSLQIDV
;
A
#
# COMPACT_ATOMS: atom_id res chain seq x y z
N MET A 1 27.74 1.40 14.17
CA MET A 1 27.21 0.27 13.38
C MET A 1 25.88 0.67 12.77
N THR A 2 25.77 0.69 11.44
CA THR A 2 24.52 1.04 10.74
C THR A 2 23.46 -0.03 11.02
N ARG A 3 22.34 0.36 11.62
CA ARG A 3 21.22 -0.53 11.93
C ARG A 3 20.69 -1.12 10.61
N ASN A 4 20.75 -2.44 10.44
CA ASN A 4 20.24 -3.10 9.22
C ASN A 4 18.70 -3.15 9.27
N ILE A 5 18.07 -2.13 8.70
CA ILE A 5 16.60 -1.96 8.69
C ILE A 5 15.89 -3.18 8.09
N SER A 6 16.43 -3.77 7.02
CA SER A 6 15.82 -4.94 6.35
C SER A 6 15.74 -6.14 7.30
N ARG A 7 16.78 -6.38 8.10
CA ARG A 7 16.77 -7.45 9.10
C ARG A 7 15.76 -7.19 10.23
N LEU A 8 15.57 -5.94 10.64
CA LEU A 8 14.57 -5.62 11.66
C LEU A 8 13.14 -5.82 11.15
N LEU A 9 12.86 -5.31 9.95
CA LEU A 9 11.57 -5.53 9.29
C LEU A 9 11.32 -7.03 9.07
N LEU A 10 12.35 -7.81 8.71
CA LEU A 10 12.22 -9.26 8.57
C LEU A 10 11.86 -9.94 9.91
N LYS A 11 12.43 -9.50 11.04
CA LYS A 11 12.05 -10.01 12.37
C LYS A 11 10.58 -9.72 12.69
N ASP A 12 10.14 -8.48 12.45
CA ASP A 12 8.75 -8.07 12.72
C ASP A 12 7.76 -8.83 11.81
N ILE A 13 8.09 -8.97 10.53
CA ILE A 13 7.30 -9.74 9.56
C ILE A 13 7.24 -11.21 9.96
N ALA A 14 8.39 -11.84 10.22
CA ALA A 14 8.48 -13.25 10.61
C ALA A 14 7.62 -13.54 11.85
N ALA A 15 7.73 -12.71 12.88
CA ALA A 15 6.92 -12.83 14.08
C ALA A 15 5.41 -12.72 13.78
N SER A 16 5.01 -11.82 12.89
CA SER A 16 3.60 -11.62 12.53
C SER A 16 2.96 -12.79 11.77
N ILE A 17 3.77 -13.66 11.15
CA ILE A 17 3.29 -14.85 10.42
C ILE A 17 3.69 -16.17 11.09
N GLY A 18 4.17 -16.11 12.35
CA GLY A 18 4.49 -17.30 13.15
C GLY A 18 5.78 -18.02 12.77
N LEU A 19 6.70 -17.36 12.05
CA LEU A 19 8.04 -17.92 11.80
C LEU A 19 8.96 -17.72 13.01
N ALA A 20 9.88 -18.66 13.20
CA ALA A 20 10.85 -18.61 14.29
C ALA A 20 11.78 -17.37 14.16
N PRO A 21 12.13 -16.65 15.25
CA PRO A 21 12.92 -15.41 15.16
C PRO A 21 14.28 -15.57 14.47
N GLU A 22 14.86 -16.76 14.53
CA GLU A 22 16.17 -17.11 13.96
C GLU A 22 16.16 -17.09 12.42
N VAL A 23 14.98 -17.13 11.80
CA VAL A 23 14.77 -16.93 10.36
C VAL A 23 15.47 -15.68 9.85
N ALA A 24 15.44 -14.59 10.63
CA ALA A 24 16.04 -13.32 10.22
C ALA A 24 17.57 -13.34 10.12
N ASP A 25 18.21 -14.28 10.81
CA ASP A 25 19.66 -14.45 10.79
C ASP A 25 20.10 -15.42 9.66
N ARG A 26 19.16 -16.22 9.14
CA ARG A 26 19.38 -17.15 8.01
C ARG A 26 19.08 -16.54 6.62
N VAL A 27 18.76 -15.25 6.57
CA VAL A 27 18.59 -14.50 5.30
C VAL A 27 19.75 -13.52 5.12
N VAL A 28 20.39 -13.61 3.95
CA VAL A 28 21.46 -12.70 3.54
C VAL A 28 20.87 -11.58 2.67
N PHE A 29 21.10 -10.33 3.07
CA PHE A 29 20.74 -9.17 2.25
C PHE A 29 21.97 -8.61 1.53
N THR A 30 21.89 -8.45 0.21
CA THR A 30 22.96 -7.88 -0.63
C THR A 30 22.52 -6.58 -1.30
N GLY A 31 23.49 -5.82 -1.83
CA GLY A 31 23.24 -4.51 -2.42
C GLY A 31 22.87 -3.44 -1.39
N ASN A 32 22.98 -2.17 -1.77
CA ASN A 32 22.62 -1.03 -0.91
C ASN A 32 21.78 0.03 -1.65
N ASP A 33 21.31 -0.30 -2.86
CA ASP A 33 20.40 0.55 -3.63
C ASP A 33 19.11 0.79 -2.84
N ARG A 34 18.54 1.98 -2.97
CA ARG A 34 17.30 2.39 -2.28
C ARG A 34 16.42 3.23 -3.20
N LEU A 35 15.11 2.97 -3.17
CA LEU A 35 14.12 3.85 -3.78
C LEU A 35 14.09 5.20 -3.02
N PRO A 36 13.97 6.33 -3.74
CA PRO A 36 13.82 7.64 -3.12
C PRO A 36 12.45 7.73 -2.44
N SER A 37 12.42 7.48 -1.13
CA SER A 37 11.20 7.50 -0.33
C SER A 37 11.51 8.00 1.08
N CYS A 38 10.52 8.64 1.72
CA CYS A 38 10.58 8.98 3.14
C CYS A 38 10.41 7.75 4.07
N PHE A 39 10.07 6.60 3.50
CA PHE A 39 9.93 5.32 4.19
C PHE A 39 10.96 4.31 3.66
N PRO A 40 11.34 3.29 4.46
CA PRO A 40 12.31 2.27 4.05
C PRO A 40 11.71 1.23 3.08
N VAL A 41 11.15 1.69 1.94
CA VAL A 41 10.39 0.86 0.99
C VAL A 41 11.24 -0.28 0.42
N THR A 42 12.49 -0.01 0.04
CA THR A 42 13.39 -1.06 -0.47
C THR A 42 13.69 -2.13 0.58
N GLN A 43 13.86 -1.73 1.84
CA GLN A 43 14.11 -2.67 2.93
C GLN A 43 12.85 -3.46 3.28
N LEU A 44 11.67 -2.84 3.24
CA LEU A 44 10.39 -3.53 3.39
C LEU A 44 10.21 -4.58 2.28
N ALA A 45 10.45 -4.19 1.02
CA ALA A 45 10.40 -5.10 -0.12
C ALA A 45 11.36 -6.29 0.07
N ALA A 46 12.62 -6.02 0.38
CA ALA A 46 13.61 -7.07 0.61
C ALA A 46 13.23 -7.98 1.78
N ALA A 47 12.76 -7.42 2.90
CA ALA A 47 12.34 -8.19 4.07
C ALA A 47 11.13 -9.08 3.80
N THR A 48 10.11 -8.59 3.09
CA THR A 48 8.93 -9.41 2.72
C THR A 48 9.29 -10.57 1.79
N ILE A 49 10.14 -10.33 0.78
CA ILE A 49 10.67 -11.39 -0.10
C ILE A 49 11.50 -12.38 0.72
N GLY A 50 12.37 -11.89 1.60
CA GLY A 50 13.19 -12.72 2.48
C GLY A 50 12.36 -13.62 3.39
N ALA A 51 11.28 -13.11 3.97
CA ALA A 51 10.35 -13.89 4.80
C ALA A 51 9.68 -15.01 3.99
N ALA A 52 9.16 -14.70 2.81
CA ALA A 52 8.52 -15.68 1.94
C ALA A 52 9.50 -16.77 1.47
N CYS A 53 10.68 -16.37 0.98
CA CYS A 53 11.72 -17.31 0.56
C CYS A 53 12.22 -18.17 1.73
N ARG A 54 12.31 -17.61 2.95
CA ARG A 54 12.72 -18.38 4.12
C ARG A 54 11.65 -19.40 4.54
N ALA A 55 10.38 -19.03 4.54
CA ALA A 55 9.30 -19.97 4.81
C ALA A 55 9.30 -21.15 3.82
N VAL A 56 9.56 -20.88 2.53
CA VAL A 56 9.73 -21.93 1.51
C VAL A 56 10.97 -22.78 1.78
N ALA A 57 12.09 -22.17 2.16
CA ALA A 57 13.31 -22.90 2.50
C ALA A 57 13.12 -23.78 3.75
N ASP A 58 12.38 -23.33 4.76
CA ASP A 58 12.02 -24.13 5.95
C ASP A 58 11.20 -25.37 5.56
N LEU A 59 10.25 -25.20 4.64
CA LEU A 59 9.45 -26.32 4.11
C LEU A 59 10.32 -27.35 3.37
N LEU A 60 11.22 -26.88 2.51
CA LEU A 60 12.13 -27.77 1.76
C LEU A 60 13.16 -28.45 2.68
N GLU A 61 13.61 -27.77 3.74
CA GLU A 61 14.52 -28.32 4.74
C GLU A 61 13.87 -29.49 5.50
N ALA A 62 12.54 -29.44 5.73
CA ALA A 62 11.78 -30.56 6.30
C ALA A 62 11.77 -31.80 5.38
N ASP A 63 11.88 -31.60 4.07
CA ASP A 63 12.03 -32.66 3.06
C ASP A 63 13.51 -33.03 2.79
N GLY A 64 14.44 -32.52 3.62
CA GLY A 64 15.87 -32.82 3.55
C GLY A 64 16.67 -31.94 2.57
N LEU A 65 16.06 -30.90 1.99
CA LEU A 65 16.71 -29.99 1.06
C LEU A 65 16.96 -28.61 1.70
N SER A 66 18.19 -28.40 2.19
CA SER A 66 18.61 -27.10 2.74
C SER A 66 19.11 -26.16 1.64
N LEU A 67 18.39 -25.05 1.42
CA LEU A 67 18.76 -24.01 0.45
C LEU A 67 19.11 -22.67 1.14
N PRO A 68 20.18 -21.98 0.72
CA PRO A 68 20.48 -20.64 1.21
C PRO A 68 19.48 -19.61 0.65
N VAL A 69 19.13 -18.61 1.46
CA VAL A 69 18.27 -17.49 1.05
C VAL A 69 19.08 -16.20 0.99
N ALA A 70 19.15 -15.60 -0.19
CA ALA A 70 19.77 -14.30 -0.42
C ALA A 70 18.81 -13.38 -1.17
N VAL A 71 18.69 -12.13 -0.71
CA VAL A 71 17.84 -11.11 -1.32
C VAL A 71 18.65 -9.86 -1.62
N ASP A 72 18.67 -9.48 -2.89
CA ASP A 72 19.31 -8.25 -3.33
C ASP A 72 18.33 -7.06 -3.31
N HIS A 73 18.72 -5.96 -2.66
CA HIS A 73 17.87 -4.78 -2.51
C HIS A 73 17.46 -4.13 -3.84
N ARG A 74 18.34 -4.15 -4.84
CA ARG A 74 18.05 -3.59 -6.16
C ARG A 74 17.02 -4.46 -6.86
N LEU A 75 17.21 -5.77 -6.88
CA LEU A 75 16.27 -6.70 -7.51
C LEU A 75 14.90 -6.66 -6.82
N ALA A 76 14.86 -6.62 -5.48
CA ALA A 76 13.63 -6.44 -4.72
C ALA A 76 12.89 -5.15 -5.09
N SER A 77 13.63 -4.04 -5.23
CA SER A 77 13.05 -2.74 -5.61
C SER A 77 12.51 -2.74 -7.03
N LEU A 78 13.17 -3.43 -7.98
CA LEU A 78 12.70 -3.55 -9.35
C LEU A 78 11.38 -4.32 -9.42
N TRP A 79 11.27 -5.43 -8.68
CA TRP A 79 10.03 -6.20 -8.55
C TRP A 79 8.88 -5.36 -7.98
N PHE A 80 9.14 -4.53 -6.97
CA PHE A 80 8.13 -3.63 -6.37
C PHE A 80 7.75 -2.45 -7.28
N ARG A 81 8.53 -2.16 -8.32
CA ARG A 81 8.26 -1.04 -9.23
C ARG A 81 7.41 -1.47 -10.41
N PHE A 82 7.84 -2.48 -11.17
CA PHE A 82 7.13 -3.01 -12.33
C PHE A 82 7.49 -4.47 -12.57
N SER A 83 6.48 -5.29 -12.90
CA SER A 83 6.68 -6.71 -13.27
C SER A 83 6.53 -6.96 -14.77
N ILE A 84 6.31 -5.91 -15.58
CA ILE A 84 6.03 -6.02 -17.02
C ILE A 84 7.06 -5.20 -17.80
N ARG A 85 7.65 -5.84 -18.82
CA ARG A 85 8.49 -5.17 -19.81
C ARG A 85 7.82 -5.26 -21.19
N PRO A 86 7.28 -4.15 -21.72
CA PRO A 86 6.58 -4.19 -23.01
C PRO A 86 7.57 -4.54 -24.15
N GLN A 87 7.10 -5.31 -25.14
CA GLN A 87 7.86 -5.72 -26.32
C GLN A 87 7.07 -5.33 -27.58
N GLY A 88 7.53 -4.31 -28.32
CA GLY A 88 6.83 -3.83 -29.51
C GLY A 88 5.57 -2.99 -29.24
N TRP A 89 5.35 -2.56 -27.99
CA TRP A 89 4.25 -1.66 -27.60
C TRP A 89 4.69 -0.72 -26.47
N THR A 90 3.86 0.27 -26.16
CA THR A 90 4.10 1.24 -25.08
C THR A 90 3.08 1.04 -23.98
N LEU A 91 3.55 1.00 -22.72
CA LEU A 91 2.65 0.92 -21.58
C LEU A 91 1.74 2.16 -21.55
N PRO A 92 0.41 2.00 -21.43
CA PRO A 92 -0.47 3.15 -21.26
C PRO A 92 -0.13 3.88 -19.95
N ALA A 93 -0.58 5.13 -19.84
CA ALA A 93 -0.41 5.89 -18.61
C ALA A 93 -0.99 5.11 -17.43
N ALA A 94 -0.21 5.00 -16.34
CA ALA A 94 -0.63 4.29 -15.14
C ALA A 94 -1.78 5.00 -14.40
N TRP A 95 -2.08 6.25 -14.76
CA TRP A 95 -3.08 7.09 -14.12
C TRP A 95 -3.98 7.75 -15.16
N ASP A 96 -5.27 7.86 -14.83
CA ASP A 96 -6.21 8.68 -15.57
C ASP A 96 -5.80 10.17 -15.54
N ALA A 97 -6.20 10.94 -16.54
CA ALA A 97 -5.79 12.33 -16.71
C ALA A 97 -6.11 13.24 -15.50
N ILE A 98 -7.16 12.91 -14.75
CA ILE A 98 -7.56 13.67 -13.55
C ILE A 98 -7.30 12.92 -12.24
N ALA A 99 -6.54 11.81 -12.29
CA ALA A 99 -6.10 11.14 -11.07
C ALA A 99 -4.92 11.91 -10.45
N GLY A 100 -4.85 11.92 -9.12
CA GLY A 100 -3.72 12.48 -8.38
C GLY A 100 -4.12 13.54 -7.37
N ASP A 101 -3.14 14.36 -7.00
CA ASP A 101 -3.24 15.27 -5.85
C ASP A 101 -3.60 16.69 -6.27
N TYR A 102 -4.57 17.26 -5.56
CA TYR A 102 -5.14 18.58 -5.81
C TYR A 102 -5.19 19.40 -4.53
N ARG A 103 -4.96 20.71 -4.67
CA ARG A 103 -5.01 21.64 -3.56
C ARG A 103 -6.46 22.09 -3.34
N ALA A 104 -6.99 21.78 -2.17
CA ALA A 104 -8.27 22.27 -1.67
C ALA A 104 -8.05 23.55 -0.84
N ARG A 105 -9.11 24.18 -0.33
CA ARG A 105 -9.03 25.41 0.48
C ARG A 105 -8.17 25.24 1.74
N ASP A 106 -8.24 24.08 2.38
CA ASP A 106 -7.68 23.81 3.71
C ASP A 106 -6.60 22.72 3.71
N GLY A 107 -6.17 22.25 2.53
CA GLY A 107 -5.23 21.16 2.44
C GLY A 107 -5.17 20.55 1.04
N TRP A 108 -4.98 19.23 1.00
CA TRP A 108 -4.84 18.48 -0.23
C TRP A 108 -5.78 17.27 -0.23
N ILE A 109 -6.24 16.90 -1.41
CA ILE A 109 -7.06 15.71 -1.65
C ILE A 109 -6.47 14.93 -2.83
N LYS A 110 -6.48 13.61 -2.72
CA LYS A 110 -6.16 12.68 -3.81
C LYS A 110 -7.47 12.20 -4.44
N LEU A 111 -7.59 12.35 -5.75
CA LEU A 111 -8.67 11.77 -6.54
C LEU A 111 -8.20 10.46 -7.17
N HIS A 112 -8.97 9.37 -7.01
CA HIS A 112 -8.68 8.07 -7.58
C HIS A 112 -9.64 7.73 -8.74
N THR A 113 -9.31 8.20 -9.94
CA THR A 113 -10.21 8.17 -11.11
C THR A 113 -9.85 7.12 -12.17
N ASN A 114 -8.88 6.23 -11.91
CA ASN A 114 -8.52 5.16 -12.84
C ASN A 114 -9.68 4.19 -13.15
N ALA A 115 -10.63 4.04 -12.23
CA ALA A 115 -11.87 3.31 -12.49
C ALA A 115 -12.91 4.26 -13.08
N ALA A 116 -13.47 3.93 -14.24
CA ALA A 116 -14.44 4.78 -14.95
C ALA A 116 -15.63 5.19 -14.07
N ARG A 117 -16.11 4.31 -13.18
CA ARG A 117 -17.18 4.63 -12.22
C ARG A 117 -16.76 5.71 -11.20
N HIS A 118 -15.53 5.63 -10.66
CA HIS A 118 -15.03 6.61 -9.69
C HIS A 118 -14.80 7.96 -10.37
N LYS A 119 -14.32 7.95 -11.62
CA LYS A 119 -14.17 9.17 -12.43
C LYS A 119 -15.51 9.88 -12.63
N ARG A 120 -16.55 9.15 -13.02
CA ARG A 120 -17.90 9.73 -13.20
C ARG A 120 -18.45 10.31 -11.90
N ALA A 121 -18.33 9.59 -10.78
CA ALA A 121 -18.77 10.09 -9.48
C ALA A 121 -18.04 11.39 -9.08
N ALA A 122 -16.72 11.43 -9.21
CA ALA A 122 -15.93 12.63 -8.90
C ALA A 122 -16.33 13.83 -9.78
N LEU A 123 -16.53 13.63 -11.07
CA LEU A 123 -16.95 14.70 -12.00
C LEU A 123 -18.38 15.16 -11.77
N ALA A 124 -19.28 14.26 -11.36
CA ALA A 124 -20.64 14.61 -11.00
C ALA A 124 -20.68 15.53 -9.76
N VAL A 125 -19.85 15.24 -8.76
CA VAL A 125 -19.72 16.10 -7.56
C VAL A 125 -19.06 17.44 -7.89
N LEU A 126 -17.99 17.42 -8.69
CA LEU A 126 -17.24 18.63 -9.03
C LEU A 126 -17.94 19.53 -10.05
N GLY A 127 -18.88 18.98 -10.84
CA GLY A 127 -19.65 19.74 -11.83
C GLY A 127 -18.80 20.36 -12.95
N CYS A 128 -17.66 19.75 -13.29
CA CYS A 128 -16.69 20.32 -14.22
C CYS A 128 -16.26 19.34 -15.33
N SER A 129 -15.56 19.87 -16.33
CA SER A 129 -14.97 19.07 -17.40
C SER A 129 -13.83 18.18 -16.90
N ALA A 130 -13.62 17.04 -17.56
CA ALA A 130 -12.61 16.04 -17.20
C ALA A 130 -11.16 16.42 -17.58
N THR A 131 -10.76 17.65 -17.32
CA THR A 131 -9.38 18.14 -17.50
C THR A 131 -8.75 18.44 -16.15
N ARG A 132 -7.42 18.37 -16.08
CA ARG A 132 -6.72 18.54 -14.80
C ARG A 132 -6.88 19.96 -14.27
N GLU A 133 -6.94 20.94 -15.15
CA GLU A 133 -7.08 22.36 -14.86
C GLU A 133 -8.45 22.67 -14.27
N MET A 134 -9.53 22.21 -14.93
CA MET A 134 -10.91 22.43 -14.46
C MET A 134 -11.19 21.71 -13.14
N VAL A 135 -10.65 20.49 -13.00
CA VAL A 135 -10.73 19.75 -11.73
C VAL A 135 -9.98 20.48 -10.62
N ALA A 136 -8.79 21.01 -10.90
CA ALA A 136 -8.02 21.76 -9.90
C ALA A 136 -8.74 23.04 -9.45
N GLU A 137 -9.33 23.79 -10.38
CA GLU A 137 -10.13 24.98 -10.08
C GLU A 137 -11.35 24.62 -9.24
N ALA A 138 -12.11 23.58 -9.62
CA ALA A 138 -13.26 23.13 -8.86
C ALA A 138 -12.85 22.70 -7.44
N VAL A 139 -11.82 21.86 -7.30
CA VAL A 139 -11.32 21.38 -5.99
C VAL A 139 -10.88 22.52 -5.08
N ALA A 140 -10.29 23.59 -5.64
CA ALA A 140 -9.83 24.75 -4.87
C ALA A 140 -10.98 25.49 -4.15
N GLY A 141 -12.23 25.32 -4.58
CA GLY A 141 -13.42 25.85 -3.91
C GLY A 141 -13.91 25.03 -2.71
N TRP A 142 -13.42 23.80 -2.54
CA TRP A 142 -13.88 22.88 -1.50
C TRP A 142 -12.95 22.83 -0.29
N THR A 143 -13.48 22.47 0.87
CA THR A 143 -12.63 21.88 1.94
C THR A 143 -12.40 20.41 1.62
N SER A 144 -11.19 19.93 1.92
CA SER A 144 -10.74 18.58 1.56
C SER A 144 -11.59 17.46 2.19
N ASP A 145 -12.02 17.60 3.44
CA ASP A 145 -12.89 16.62 4.10
C ASP A 145 -14.29 16.59 3.50
N ALA A 146 -14.89 17.76 3.22
CA ALA A 146 -16.23 17.82 2.63
C ALA A 146 -16.25 17.21 1.22
N LEU A 147 -15.22 17.51 0.42
CA LEU A 147 -15.12 16.92 -0.92
C LEU A 147 -14.84 15.42 -0.89
N GLU A 148 -14.00 14.94 0.04
CA GLU A 148 -13.80 13.51 0.27
C GLU A 148 -15.15 12.83 0.53
N GLN A 149 -15.93 13.38 1.48
CA GLN A 149 -17.23 12.84 1.86
C GLN A 149 -18.21 12.81 0.68
N GLU A 150 -18.40 13.92 -0.04
CA GLU A 150 -19.34 13.99 -1.16
C GLU A 150 -18.97 13.01 -2.28
N ILE A 151 -17.68 12.90 -2.62
CA ILE A 151 -17.22 11.95 -3.64
C ILE A 151 -17.46 10.51 -3.18
N VAL A 152 -17.17 10.16 -1.92
CA VAL A 152 -17.38 8.81 -1.40
C VAL A 152 -18.88 8.47 -1.32
N THR A 153 -19.72 9.40 -0.85
CA THR A 153 -21.19 9.25 -0.83
C THR A 153 -21.73 9.01 -2.24
N ALA A 154 -21.18 9.68 -3.26
CA ALA A 154 -21.53 9.46 -4.66
C ALA A 154 -20.97 8.14 -5.27
N GLY A 155 -20.32 7.28 -4.48
CA GLY A 155 -19.72 6.03 -4.95
C GLY A 155 -18.37 6.19 -5.65
N GLY A 156 -17.74 7.35 -5.48
CA GLY A 156 -16.38 7.65 -5.93
C GLY A 156 -15.30 7.22 -4.93
N CYS A 157 -14.05 7.52 -5.26
CA CYS A 157 -12.90 7.24 -4.41
C CYS A 157 -11.98 8.47 -4.39
N ALA A 158 -11.92 9.11 -3.24
CA ALA A 158 -11.03 10.22 -2.94
C ALA A 158 -10.57 10.12 -1.48
N ALA A 159 -9.48 10.80 -1.15
CA ALA A 159 -8.99 10.86 0.22
C ALA A 159 -8.24 12.17 0.47
N ARG A 160 -8.59 12.87 1.54
CA ARG A 160 -7.81 13.97 2.10
C ARG A 160 -6.43 13.47 2.49
N LEU A 161 -5.42 14.21 2.07
CA LEU A 161 -4.03 13.96 2.43
C LEU A 161 -3.74 14.58 3.79
N ARG A 162 -3.61 13.72 4.80
CA ARG A 162 -3.32 14.13 6.18
C ARG A 162 -1.82 14.03 6.44
N GLY A 163 -1.28 15.00 7.17
CA GLY A 163 0.07 14.88 7.73
C GLY A 163 0.14 13.74 8.75
N ARG A 164 1.35 13.25 9.07
CA ARG A 164 1.56 12.10 9.97
C ARG A 164 0.81 12.22 11.29
N ALA A 165 0.99 13.31 12.05
CA ALA A 165 0.35 13.48 13.36
C ALA A 165 -1.20 13.57 13.25
N ALA A 166 -1.71 14.15 12.17
CA ALA A 166 -3.15 14.21 11.91
C ALA A 166 -3.70 12.82 11.54
N TRP A 167 -2.94 12.00 10.82
CA TRP A 167 -3.30 10.61 10.54
C TRP A 167 -3.26 9.74 11.80
N GLU A 168 -2.19 9.83 12.60
CA GLU A 168 -2.03 9.06 13.84
C GLU A 168 -3.15 9.36 14.86
N SER A 169 -3.65 10.59 14.88
CA SER A 169 -4.79 10.98 15.72
C SER A 169 -6.16 10.70 15.09
N HIS A 170 -6.25 10.36 13.80
CA HIS A 170 -7.50 10.05 13.11
C HIS A 170 -8.12 8.73 13.59
N PRO A 171 -9.46 8.55 13.66
CA PRO A 171 -10.07 7.30 14.12
C PRO A 171 -9.54 6.05 13.40
N GLN A 172 -9.46 6.09 12.07
CA GLN A 172 -8.94 4.99 11.25
C GLN A 172 -7.43 4.78 11.46
N GLY A 173 -6.65 5.85 11.66
CA GLY A 173 -5.22 5.74 11.96
C GLY A 173 -4.96 5.10 13.33
N ARG A 174 -5.78 5.43 14.33
CA ARG A 174 -5.76 4.77 15.66
C ARG A 174 -6.23 3.33 15.62
N ALA A 175 -7.16 3.00 14.73
CA ALA A 175 -7.63 1.62 14.55
C ALA A 175 -6.49 0.77 13.97
N VAL A 176 -5.93 1.18 12.82
CA VAL A 176 -4.86 0.44 12.13
C VAL A 176 -3.58 0.38 12.96
N SER A 177 -3.26 1.39 13.78
CA SER A 177 -2.05 1.34 14.62
C SER A 177 -2.09 0.29 15.74
N ARG A 178 -3.28 -0.26 16.03
CA ARG A 178 -3.49 -1.33 17.00
C ARG A 178 -3.60 -2.71 16.34
N GLU A 179 -3.64 -2.77 15.02
CA GLU A 179 -3.68 -4.02 14.28
C GLU A 179 -2.28 -4.64 14.19
N PRO A 180 -2.18 -5.98 14.14
CA PRO A 180 -0.90 -6.63 13.85
C PRO A 180 -0.40 -6.24 12.47
N LEU A 181 0.92 -6.33 12.26
CA LEU A 181 1.54 -6.01 10.96
C LEU A 181 0.95 -6.83 9.81
N ILE A 182 0.65 -8.11 10.07
CA ILE A 182 -0.02 -9.01 9.15
C ILE A 182 -1.13 -9.71 9.92
N LEU A 183 -2.36 -9.63 9.42
CA LEU A 183 -3.51 -10.36 9.94
C LEU A 183 -3.72 -11.62 9.09
N CYS A 184 -3.37 -12.78 9.63
CA CYS A 184 -3.63 -14.08 9.00
C CYS A 184 -4.93 -14.67 9.56
N ASP A 185 -6.05 -14.48 8.85
CA ASP A 185 -7.26 -15.26 9.09
C ASP A 185 -7.12 -16.59 8.33
N MET A 186 -6.45 -17.55 8.97
CA MET A 186 -6.44 -18.94 8.53
C MET A 186 -7.81 -19.52 8.90
N GLY A 187 -8.84 -19.12 8.13
CA GLY A 187 -10.23 -19.36 8.47
C GLY A 187 -10.46 -20.77 9.00
N SER A 188 -11.24 -20.89 10.09
CA SER A 188 -11.73 -22.20 10.51
C SER A 188 -12.38 -22.89 9.29
N PRO A 189 -12.21 -24.23 9.12
CA PRO A 189 -12.83 -24.95 8.01
C PRO A 189 -14.32 -24.56 7.95
N ARG A 190 -14.68 -23.94 6.83
CA ARG A 190 -15.84 -23.05 6.69
C ARG A 190 -17.13 -23.64 7.26
N ASN A 191 -17.82 -22.84 8.07
CA ASN A 191 -19.24 -22.63 7.88
C ASN A 191 -19.59 -21.20 8.27
N HIS A 192 -20.38 -20.56 7.40
CA HIS A 192 -21.05 -19.25 7.53
C HIS A 192 -20.50 -18.11 6.65
N PHE A 193 -21.43 -17.63 5.82
CA PHE A 193 -21.40 -16.43 5.01
C PHE A 193 -21.07 -15.21 5.88
N TYR A 194 -20.01 -14.48 5.52
CA TYR A 194 -19.76 -13.17 6.11
C TYR A 194 -20.65 -12.11 5.42
N HIS A 195 -21.76 -11.76 6.08
CA HIS A 195 -22.38 -10.45 5.89
C HIS A 195 -21.60 -9.46 6.76
N LYS A 196 -20.65 -8.74 6.16
CA LYS A 196 -20.00 -7.61 6.85
C LYS A 196 -20.92 -6.40 6.71
N SER A 197 -21.94 -6.32 7.57
CA SER A 197 -22.70 -5.08 7.77
C SER A 197 -21.77 -4.07 8.43
N LEU A 198 -21.10 -3.25 7.62
CA LEU A 198 -20.63 -1.95 8.08
C LEU A 198 -21.88 -1.09 8.31
N GLN A 199 -22.45 -1.16 9.52
CA GLN A 199 -23.26 -0.06 10.02
C GLN A 199 -22.31 1.13 10.22
N ILE A 200 -22.22 1.94 9.18
CA ILE A 200 -21.83 3.33 9.30
C ILE A 200 -23.12 4.02 9.74
N ASP A 201 -23.26 4.26 11.04
CA ASP A 201 -24.25 5.22 11.53
C ASP A 201 -23.76 6.61 11.12
N VAL A 202 -24.39 7.15 10.07
CA VAL A 202 -24.47 8.58 9.75
C VAL A 202 -25.95 8.89 9.53
#